data_AF-A0A7J9QRT4-F1
#
_entry.id   AF-A0A7J9QRT4-F1
#
_cell.length_a   1.000
_cell.length_b   1.000
_cell.length_c   1.000
_cell.angle_alpha   90.00
_cell.angle_beta   90.00
_cell.angle_gamma   90.00
#
_symmetry.space_group_name_H-M   'P 1'
#
loop_
_entity.id
_entity.type
_entity.pdbx_description
1 polymer ?
#
loop_
_entity_poly.entity_id
_entity_poly.type
_entity_poly.pdbx_seq_one_letter_code
_entity_poly.pdbx_strand_id
1 'polypeptide(L)'
;MNITKTLSVITLAVIFSFTIISHQAFAHYGEPLSGYGTATIDGLRSLGEWDGAHVIPVFGGKSDSSMLLVMNDEENLYFGLYVI
;
A
#
# COMPACT_ATOMS: atom_id res chain seq x y z
N MET A 1 4.71 -38.22 12.40
CA MET A 1 4.88 -36.78 12.13
C MET A 1 5.71 -36.19 13.26
N ASN A 2 6.96 -35.78 12.99
CA ASN A 2 7.90 -35.35 14.04
C ASN A 2 7.50 -33.97 14.55
N ILE A 3 7.31 -33.85 15.87
CA ILE A 3 6.88 -32.63 16.59
C ILE A 3 7.73 -31.41 16.21
N THR A 4 9.02 -31.60 15.94
CA THR A 4 9.95 -30.56 15.48
C THR A 4 9.57 -29.97 14.12
N LYS A 5 9.13 -30.77 13.15
CA LYS A 5 8.67 -30.27 11.84
C LYS A 5 7.39 -29.44 11.99
N THR A 6 6.47 -29.87 12.84
CA THR A 6 5.22 -29.15 13.09
C THR A 6 5.48 -27.80 13.77
N LEU A 7 6.40 -27.75 14.75
CA LEU A 7 6.82 -26.50 15.39
C LEU A 7 7.42 -25.52 14.37
N SER A 8 8.36 -25.97 13.53
CA SER A 8 9.01 -25.11 12.53
C SER A 8 8.03 -24.51 11.52
N VAL A 9 7.03 -25.28 11.07
CA VAL A 9 6.00 -24.80 10.14
C VAL A 9 5.13 -23.73 10.79
N ILE A 10 4.75 -23.90 12.05
CA ILE A 10 3.96 -22.92 12.79
C ILE A 10 4.77 -21.63 12.99
N THR A 11 6.05 -21.72 13.37
CA THR A 11 6.92 -20.55 13.54
C THR A 11 7.06 -19.74 12.25
N LEU A 12 7.24 -20.42 11.11
CA LEU A 12 7.37 -19.76 9.81
C LEU A 12 6.07 -19.03 9.41
N ALA A 13 4.91 -19.65 9.63
CA ALA A 13 3.61 -19.06 9.32
C ALA A 13 3.33 -17.81 10.17
N VAL A 14 3.73 -17.81 11.45
CA VAL A 14 3.59 -16.65 12.34
C VAL A 14 4.47 -15.50 11.88
N ILE A 15 5.76 -15.73 11.57
CA ILE A 15 6.67 -14.66 11.11
C ILE A 15 6.17 -14.04 9.80
N PHE A 16 5.73 -14.86 8.85
CA PHE A 16 5.21 -14.38 7.57
C PHE A 16 3.97 -13.49 7.76
N SER A 17 3.07 -13.87 8.67
CA SER A 17 1.88 -13.08 8.98
C SER A 17 2.21 -11.72 9.60
N PHE A 18 3.24 -11.65 10.47
CA PHE A 18 3.72 -10.39 11.04
C PHE A 18 4.31 -9.46 9.97
N THR A 19 5.06 -9.99 9.01
CA THR A 19 5.68 -9.16 7.96
C THR A 19 4.66 -8.56 6.99
N ILE A 20 3.53 -9.21 6.73
CA ILE A 20 2.53 -8.68 5.79
C ILE A 20 1.76 -7.50 6.41
N ILE A 21 1.51 -7.55 7.73
CA ILE A 21 0.72 -6.53 8.43
C ILE A 21 1.53 -5.23 8.62
N SER A 22 2.86 -5.32 8.77
CA SER A 22 3.73 -4.15 8.91
C SER A 22 3.80 -3.24 7.66
N HIS A 23 3.32 -3.72 6.51
CA HIS A 23 3.38 -2.97 5.25
C HIS A 23 2.09 -2.19 4.93
N GLN A 24 1.09 -2.17 5.81
CA GLN A 24 -0.13 -1.38 5.60
C GLN A 24 -0.11 -0.06 6.36
N ALA A 25 -0.34 1.04 5.66
CA ALA A 25 -0.76 2.29 6.27
C ALA A 25 -2.28 2.28 6.55
N PHE A 26 -2.70 3.00 7.57
CA PHE A 26 -4.11 3.16 7.91
C PHE A 26 -4.48 4.64 7.93
N ALA A 27 -5.62 4.98 7.31
CA ALA A 27 -6.19 6.32 7.40
C ALA A 27 -6.84 6.56 8.77
N HIS A 28 -7.29 7.79 9.01
CA HIS A 28 -8.06 8.13 10.21
C HIS A 28 -9.29 7.22 10.31
N TYR A 29 -9.50 6.61 11.49
CA TYR A 29 -10.46 5.51 11.76
C TYR A 29 -10.08 4.08 11.34
N GLY A 30 -8.83 3.85 10.91
CA GLY A 30 -8.35 2.49 10.67
C GLY A 30 -8.75 1.90 9.33
N GLU A 31 -9.13 2.73 8.36
CA GLU A 31 -9.33 2.27 6.99
C GLU A 31 -7.98 1.91 6.37
N PRO A 32 -7.77 0.66 5.91
CA PRO A 32 -6.50 0.24 5.33
C PRO A 32 -6.25 0.96 4.00
N LEU A 33 -5.13 1.65 3.90
CA LEU A 33 -4.61 2.16 2.64
C LEU A 33 -3.84 1.02 1.98
N SER A 34 -4.34 0.58 0.82
CA SER A 34 -3.66 -0.44 0.03
C SER A 34 -2.44 0.14 -0.69
N GLY A 35 -1.42 -0.68 -0.89
CA GLY A 35 -0.26 -0.33 -1.72
C GLY A 35 1.00 -0.12 -0.90
N TYR A 36 1.98 -0.97 -1.17
CA TYR A 36 3.30 -0.90 -0.57
C TYR A 36 4.36 -0.72 -1.65
N GLY A 37 5.18 0.32 -1.51
CA GLY A 37 6.23 0.66 -2.46
C GLY A 37 6.75 2.08 -2.27
N THR A 38 7.92 2.34 -2.86
CA THR A 38 8.59 3.64 -2.81
C THR A 38 8.33 4.38 -4.11
N ALA A 39 7.73 5.57 -4.02
CA ALA A 39 7.55 6.44 -5.18
C ALA A 39 8.73 7.42 -5.37
N THR A 40 9.08 7.68 -6.62
CA THR A 40 10.00 8.73 -7.02
C THR A 40 9.27 10.06 -7.04
N ILE A 41 9.79 11.07 -6.32
CA ILE A 41 9.18 12.41 -6.29
C ILE A 41 9.71 13.25 -7.46
N ASP A 42 9.24 12.94 -8.66
CA ASP A 42 9.63 13.62 -9.90
C ASP A 42 8.45 14.24 -10.68
N GLY A 43 7.22 14.02 -10.20
CA GLY A 43 5.98 14.51 -10.83
C GLY A 43 5.54 13.70 -12.06
N LEU A 44 6.20 12.59 -12.36
CA LEU A 44 5.84 11.67 -13.44
C LEU A 44 5.10 10.46 -12.87
N ARG A 45 4.08 9.99 -13.58
CA ARG A 45 3.46 8.70 -13.30
C ARG A 45 4.14 7.63 -14.15
N SER A 46 5.21 7.05 -13.62
CA SER A 46 5.91 5.95 -14.29
C SER A 46 5.03 4.69 -14.34
N LEU A 47 5.19 3.91 -15.41
CA LEU A 47 4.48 2.63 -15.56
C LEU A 47 4.88 1.67 -14.41
N GLY A 48 3.90 1.05 -13.76
CA GLY A 48 4.13 0.06 -12.70
C GLY A 48 4.35 0.63 -11.30
N GLU A 49 4.85 1.86 -11.18
CA GLU A 49 5.19 2.46 -9.88
C GLU A 49 3.97 2.65 -8.97
N TRP A 50 2.85 3.08 -9.55
CA TRP A 50 1.62 3.39 -8.83
C TRP A 50 0.52 2.34 -8.99
N ASP A 51 0.82 1.19 -9.61
CA ASP A 51 -0.19 0.18 -9.95
C ASP A 51 -0.78 -0.50 -8.70
N GLY A 52 -0.02 -0.53 -7.60
CA GLY A 52 -0.48 -1.05 -6.31
C GLY A 52 -1.14 -0.03 -5.38
N ALA A 53 -1.14 1.27 -5.76
CA ALA A 53 -1.60 2.34 -4.89
C ALA A 53 -3.12 2.25 -4.63
N HIS A 54 -3.54 2.68 -3.45
CA HIS A 54 -4.94 2.94 -3.16
C HIS A 54 -5.43 4.13 -4.00
N VAL A 55 -6.56 3.96 -4.70
CA VAL A 55 -7.12 4.99 -5.60
C VAL A 55 -8.36 5.59 -4.97
N ILE A 56 -8.31 6.88 -4.69
CA ILE A 56 -9.42 7.66 -4.14
C ILE A 56 -9.92 8.60 -5.25
N PRO A 57 -11.15 8.42 -5.74
CA PRO A 57 -11.76 9.37 -6.66
C PRO A 57 -11.88 10.75 -6.00
N VAL A 58 -11.37 11.78 -6.67
CA VAL A 58 -11.49 13.17 -6.21
C VAL A 58 -12.55 13.87 -7.04
N PHE A 59 -13.69 14.16 -6.41
CA PHE A 59 -14.77 14.92 -7.02
C PHE A 59 -14.68 16.38 -6.55
N GLY A 60 -14.28 17.29 -7.44
CA GLY A 60 -14.04 18.68 -7.07
C GLY A 60 -14.05 19.62 -8.28
N GLY A 61 -15.24 19.94 -8.81
CA GLY A 61 -15.42 20.92 -9.88
C GLY A 61 -15.55 20.33 -11.28
N LYS A 62 -15.49 21.19 -12.32
CA LYS A 62 -15.90 20.95 -13.73
C LYS A 62 -15.20 19.81 -14.49
N SER A 63 -14.27 19.08 -13.87
CA SER A 63 -13.65 17.87 -14.44
C SER A 63 -14.03 16.67 -13.59
N ASP A 64 -14.78 15.75 -14.19
CA ASP A 64 -15.42 14.62 -13.53
C ASP A 64 -14.47 13.43 -13.25
N SER A 65 -13.14 13.59 -13.31
CA SER A 65 -12.23 12.43 -13.23
C SER A 65 -10.82 12.74 -12.72
N SER A 66 -10.68 13.33 -11.52
CA SER A 66 -9.39 13.35 -10.83
C SER A 66 -9.24 12.16 -9.88
N MET A 67 -8.02 11.67 -9.69
CA MET A 67 -7.70 10.55 -8.81
C MET A 67 -6.56 10.92 -7.86
N LEU A 68 -6.75 10.64 -6.57
CA LEU A 68 -5.69 10.65 -5.57
C LEU A 68 -5.17 9.22 -5.40
N LEU A 69 -3.88 9.04 -5.63
CA LEU A 69 -3.14 7.80 -5.45
C LEU A 69 -2.42 7.86 -4.11
N VAL A 70 -2.55 6.83 -3.28
CA VAL A 70 -1.92 6.75 -1.96
C VAL A 70 -1.16 5.42 -1.84
N MET A 71 0.09 5.48 -1.41
CA MET A 71 0.97 4.32 -1.22
C MET A 71 1.92 4.59 -0.06
N ASN A 72 2.40 3.57 0.64
CA ASN A 72 3.41 3.74 1.69
C ASN A 72 4.61 2.80 1.51
N ASP A 73 5.73 3.12 2.14
CA ASP A 73 6.84 2.19 2.36
C ASP A 73 7.16 2.06 3.87
N GLU A 74 8.40 1.68 4.24
CA GLU A 74 8.82 1.57 5.64
C GLU A 74 8.81 2.92 6.39
N GLU A 75 8.98 4.04 5.68
CA GLU A 75 9.28 5.35 6.29
C GLU A 75 8.32 6.45 5.87
N ASN A 76 7.70 6.34 4.69
CA ASN A 76 6.98 7.42 4.02
C ASN A 76 5.57 7.03 3.61
N LEU A 77 4.70 8.05 3.60
CA LEU A 77 3.39 7.99 2.97
C LEU A 77 3.42 8.90 1.73
N TYR A 78 3.17 8.31 0.57
CA TYR A 78 3.21 8.94 -0.74
C TYR A 78 1.81 9.30 -1.22
N PHE A 79 1.71 10.49 -1.83
CA PHE A 79 0.48 10.99 -2.44
C PHE A 79 0.76 11.44 -3.88
N GLY A 80 -0.04 10.97 -4.82
CA GLY A 80 -0.03 11.44 -6.21
C GLY A 80 -1.42 11.95 -6.61
N LEU A 81 -1.54 13.20 -7.06
CA LEU A 81 -2.78 13.72 -7.60
C LEU A 81 -2.72 13.71 -9.13
N TYR A 82 -3.56 12.88 -9.75
CA TYR A 82 -3.72 12.81 -11.20
C TYR A 82 -4.98 13.56 -11.62
N VAL A 83 -4.80 14.59 -12.44
CA VAL A 83 -5.89 15.45 -12.96
C VAL A 83 -6.04 15.18 -14.45
N ILE A 84 -7.27 14.88 -14.89
CA ILE A 84 -7.64 14.66 -16.30
C ILE A 84 -8.27 15.94 -16.87
#